data_AF-A0A3Q0IWK5-F1
#
_entry.id   AF-A0A3Q0IWK5-F1
#
_cell.length_a   1.000
_cell.length_b   1.000
_cell.length_c   1.000
_cell.angle_alpha   90.00
_cell.angle_beta   90.00
_cell.angle_gamma   90.00
#
_symmetry.space_group_name_H-M   'P 1'
#
loop_
_entity.id
_entity.type
_entity.pdbx_description
1 polymer ?
#
loop_
_entity_poly.entity_id
_entity_poly.type
_entity_poly.pdbx_seq_one_letter_code
_entity_poly.pdbx_strand_id
1 'polypeptide(L)'
;MTKKKVTLNCHNHHRRKILQTKHPNKYRNFFRYVNAKLNSDVHVLYSTPACYLQALNKENITWPSKMDDDFFPFGSDEHSYWTGYFTSRPSFKYFVYQTNVALQMTKQLKTSLPNDTLAEEQFLIQRAMGIAQHHDAVSGTERQHVTNDYSLYLYEGIQAAMKIINVAYREWLGKEVVTVYQTDIGNNSTFYTDSNGRRWMKRIRNSRTSWNLTLTEPTASNYYPITTGVYIADKKTRLNVLVDRPEGASSMENGTVEIMVSSN
;
A
#
# COMPACT_ATOMS: atom_id res chain seq x y z
N MET A 1 18.81 -43.13 -2.20
CA MET A 1 18.96 -41.90 -3.00
C MET A 1 19.18 -40.73 -2.06
N THR A 2 20.36 -40.13 -2.09
CA THR A 2 20.73 -38.95 -1.29
C THR A 2 19.94 -37.74 -1.81
N LYS A 3 19.13 -37.10 -0.95
CA LYS A 3 18.40 -35.87 -1.31
C LYS A 3 19.42 -34.77 -1.61
N LYS A 4 19.28 -34.12 -2.77
CA LYS A 4 20.08 -32.93 -3.10
C LYS A 4 19.64 -31.80 -2.17
N LYS A 5 20.60 -31.12 -1.54
CA LYS A 5 20.33 -29.99 -0.66
C LYS A 5 20.67 -28.71 -1.40
N VAL A 6 19.65 -27.88 -1.66
CA VAL A 6 19.85 -26.55 -2.24
C VAL A 6 20.13 -25.56 -1.12
N THR A 7 21.19 -24.76 -1.24
CA THR A 7 21.57 -23.75 -0.24
C THR A 7 21.83 -22.40 -0.92
N LEU A 8 21.34 -21.31 -0.33
CA LEU A 8 21.63 -19.94 -0.76
C LEU A 8 22.74 -19.33 0.10
N ASN A 9 23.74 -18.72 -0.54
CA ASN A 9 24.80 -17.98 0.14
C ASN A 9 24.84 -16.54 -0.39
N CYS A 10 24.62 -15.56 0.50
CA CYS A 10 24.67 -14.14 0.17
C CYS A 10 26.11 -13.63 0.27
N HIS A 11 26.66 -13.14 -0.84
CA HIS A 11 28.11 -12.89 -0.94
C HIS A 11 28.52 -11.40 -0.90
N ASN A 12 27.68 -10.53 -0.34
CA ASN A 12 27.95 -9.08 -0.23
C ASN A 12 27.62 -8.56 1.17
N HIS A 13 28.21 -7.39 1.49
CA HIS A 13 27.91 -6.61 2.70
C HIS A 13 27.56 -5.17 2.31
N HIS A 14 26.99 -4.41 3.25
CA HIS A 14 26.58 -3.02 3.09
C HIS A 14 27.62 -2.17 2.31
N ARG A 15 27.14 -1.45 1.28
CA ARG A 15 27.90 -0.61 0.35
C ARG A 15 29.05 -1.28 -0.43
N ARG A 16 29.08 -2.61 -0.56
CA ARG A 16 29.96 -3.28 -1.53
C ARG A 16 29.25 -3.47 -2.87
N LYS A 17 29.77 -2.82 -3.93
CA LYS A 17 29.53 -3.29 -5.30
C LYS A 17 30.01 -4.74 -5.38
N ILE A 18 29.21 -5.59 -6.03
CA ILE A 18 29.38 -7.04 -6.18
C ILE A 18 30.88 -7.38 -6.30
N LEU A 19 31.40 -8.22 -5.41
CA LEU A 19 32.80 -8.68 -5.45
C LEU A 19 33.20 -9.30 -6.81
N GLN A 20 32.21 -9.72 -7.63
CA GLN A 20 32.38 -10.08 -9.04
C GLN A 20 33.05 -8.99 -9.88
N THR A 21 32.84 -7.70 -9.58
CA THR A 21 33.45 -6.59 -10.34
C THR A 21 34.87 -6.30 -9.91
N LYS A 22 35.23 -6.56 -8.63
CA LYS A 22 36.59 -6.37 -8.12
C LYS A 22 37.50 -7.58 -8.34
N HIS A 23 36.97 -8.81 -8.29
CA HIS A 23 37.74 -10.05 -8.47
C HIS A 23 36.97 -11.13 -9.25
N PRO A 24 36.57 -10.89 -10.52
CA PRO A 24 35.76 -11.83 -11.30
C PRO A 24 36.44 -13.21 -11.45
N ASN A 25 37.77 -13.23 -11.54
CA ASN A 25 38.54 -14.45 -11.73
C ASN A 25 38.62 -15.31 -10.47
N LYS A 26 38.56 -14.72 -9.27
CA LYS A 26 38.73 -15.48 -8.02
C LYS A 26 37.59 -16.47 -7.80
N TYR A 27 36.34 -15.99 -7.90
CA TYR A 27 35.15 -16.82 -7.74
C TYR A 27 34.95 -17.78 -8.91
N ARG A 28 35.23 -17.34 -10.13
CA ARG A 28 35.15 -18.21 -11.32
C ARG A 28 36.13 -19.38 -11.19
N ASN A 29 37.35 -19.12 -10.74
CA ASN A 29 38.35 -20.16 -10.51
C ASN A 29 37.96 -21.07 -9.35
N PHE A 30 37.42 -20.51 -8.26
CA PHE A 30 36.90 -21.30 -7.14
C PHE A 30 35.75 -22.22 -7.58
N PHE A 31 34.74 -21.73 -8.30
CA PHE A 31 33.62 -22.55 -8.77
C PHE A 31 34.09 -23.64 -9.73
N ARG A 32 35.01 -23.31 -10.65
CA ARG A 32 35.62 -24.30 -11.55
C ARG A 32 36.36 -25.38 -10.76
N TYR A 33 37.17 -24.99 -9.78
CA TYR A 33 37.92 -25.93 -8.94
C TYR A 33 36.97 -26.85 -8.16
N VAL A 34 35.97 -26.29 -7.48
CA VAL A 34 34.99 -27.04 -6.69
C VAL A 34 34.20 -28.00 -7.56
N ASN A 35 33.62 -27.52 -8.66
CA ASN A 35 32.79 -28.35 -9.54
C ASN A 35 33.63 -29.43 -10.25
N ALA A 36 34.92 -29.18 -10.55
CA ALA A 36 35.80 -30.18 -11.14
C ALA A 36 36.28 -31.24 -10.13
N LYS A 37 36.54 -30.85 -8.87
CA LYS A 37 37.10 -31.75 -7.84
C LYS A 37 36.05 -32.52 -7.05
N LEU A 38 34.91 -31.89 -6.78
CA LEU A 38 33.83 -32.44 -5.93
C LEU A 38 32.60 -32.85 -6.75
N ASN A 39 32.76 -33.03 -8.07
CA ASN A 39 31.73 -33.16 -9.12
C ASN A 39 30.44 -33.94 -8.73
N SER A 40 30.51 -34.92 -7.83
CA SER A 40 29.35 -35.70 -7.34
C SER A 40 28.63 -35.14 -6.10
N ASP A 41 29.30 -34.33 -5.28
CA ASP A 41 28.86 -34.02 -3.91
C ASP A 41 28.39 -32.58 -3.75
N VAL A 42 29.07 -31.63 -4.43
CA VAL A 42 28.78 -30.19 -4.31
C VAL A 42 28.89 -29.52 -5.67
N HIS A 43 27.86 -28.78 -6.05
CA HIS A 43 27.85 -27.94 -7.24
C HIS A 43 27.58 -26.48 -6.86
N VAL A 44 28.53 -25.59 -7.16
CA VAL A 44 28.45 -24.16 -6.85
C VAL A 44 28.28 -23.36 -8.13
N LEU A 45 27.37 -22.39 -8.12
CA LEU A 45 27.05 -21.52 -9.25
C LEU A 45 26.65 -20.12 -8.79
N TYR A 46 26.71 -19.15 -9.69
CA TYR A 46 26.08 -17.85 -9.45
C TYR A 46 24.57 -17.95 -9.64
N SER A 47 23.83 -17.39 -8.70
CA SER A 47 22.37 -17.44 -8.68
C SER A 47 21.79 -16.10 -8.25
N THR A 48 20.48 -15.97 -8.42
CA THR A 48 19.65 -14.94 -7.80
C THR A 48 18.73 -15.58 -6.74
N PRO A 49 18.13 -14.80 -5.84
CA PRO A 49 17.10 -15.31 -4.93
C PRO A 49 15.93 -16.00 -5.66
N ALA A 50 15.53 -15.47 -6.83
CA ALA A 50 14.48 -16.08 -7.66
C ALA A 50 14.86 -17.47 -8.18
N CYS A 51 16.08 -17.65 -8.71
CA CYS A 51 16.56 -18.95 -9.17
C CYS A 51 16.69 -19.96 -8.01
N TYR A 52 17.07 -19.50 -6.82
CA TYR A 52 17.09 -20.34 -5.62
C TYR A 52 15.70 -20.82 -5.22
N LEU A 53 14.71 -19.91 -5.19
CA LEU A 53 13.33 -20.26 -4.87
C LEU A 53 12.74 -21.23 -5.90
N GLN A 54 13.06 -21.03 -7.19
CA GLN A 54 12.66 -21.96 -8.26
C GLN A 54 13.30 -23.35 -8.07
N ALA A 55 14.56 -23.42 -7.65
CA ALA A 55 15.22 -24.69 -7.35
C ALA A 55 14.58 -25.39 -6.14
N LEU A 56 14.28 -24.66 -5.06
CA LEU A 56 13.57 -25.21 -3.90
C LEU A 56 12.17 -25.73 -4.26
N ASN A 57 11.42 -25.01 -5.10
CA ASN A 57 10.09 -25.43 -5.52
C ASN A 57 10.12 -26.76 -6.31
N LYS A 58 11.18 -27.00 -7.10
CA LYS A 58 11.39 -28.26 -7.83
C LYS A 58 11.70 -29.46 -6.93
N GLU A 59 12.16 -29.24 -5.70
CA GLU A 59 12.40 -30.32 -4.73
C GLU A 59 11.11 -30.98 -4.22
N ASN A 60 9.94 -30.40 -4.55
CA ASN A 60 8.61 -30.93 -4.21
C ASN A 60 8.48 -31.32 -2.72
N ILE A 61 8.99 -30.44 -1.85
CA ILE A 61 8.97 -30.61 -0.40
C ILE A 61 7.84 -29.79 0.23
N THR A 62 7.24 -30.35 1.27
CA THR A 62 6.23 -29.68 2.10
C THR A 62 6.91 -28.78 3.13
N TRP A 63 6.46 -27.54 3.24
CA TRP A 63 6.96 -26.57 4.21
C TRP A 63 5.94 -26.36 5.34
N PRO A 64 6.37 -26.12 6.57
CA PRO A 64 5.48 -25.67 7.63
C PRO A 64 4.77 -24.37 7.24
N SER A 65 3.49 -24.23 7.60
CA SER A 65 2.73 -22.99 7.42
C SER A 65 2.97 -22.02 8.58
N LYS A 66 3.12 -20.73 8.28
CA LYS A 66 3.11 -19.62 9.25
C LYS A 66 2.02 -18.65 8.80
N MET A 67 0.88 -18.61 9.49
CA MET A 67 -0.31 -17.86 9.07
C MET A 67 -0.79 -16.82 10.08
N ASP A 68 -0.63 -17.06 11.39
CA ASP A 68 -1.33 -16.31 12.45
C ASP A 68 -0.41 -15.45 13.34
N ASP A 69 0.79 -15.09 12.87
CA ASP A 69 1.78 -14.36 13.66
C ASP A 69 2.72 -13.49 12.80
N ASP A 70 3.55 -12.69 13.46
CA ASP A 70 4.56 -11.84 12.81
C ASP A 70 5.99 -12.20 13.30
N PHE A 71 6.93 -11.26 13.14
CA PHE A 71 8.31 -11.38 13.60
C PHE A 71 8.69 -10.26 14.59
N PHE A 72 7.70 -9.67 15.28
CA PHE A 72 7.94 -8.65 16.29
C PHE A 72 7.81 -9.21 17.73
N PRO A 73 8.58 -8.64 18.69
CA PRO A 73 9.70 -7.73 18.50
C PRO A 73 10.97 -8.47 18.04
N PHE A 74 11.81 -7.79 17.24
CA PHE A 74 13.13 -8.31 16.89
C PHE A 74 14.11 -8.10 18.06
N GLY A 75 14.85 -9.15 18.42
CA GLY A 75 15.95 -9.08 19.38
C GLY A 75 17.21 -9.72 18.79
N SER A 76 18.34 -9.01 18.87
CA SER A 76 19.62 -9.53 18.37
C SER A 76 20.32 -10.47 19.36
N ASP A 77 20.04 -10.31 20.65
CA ASP A 77 20.49 -11.15 21.77
C ASP A 77 19.49 -11.05 22.94
N GLU A 78 19.78 -11.72 24.06
CA GLU A 78 18.90 -11.84 25.23
C GLU A 78 18.45 -10.49 25.84
N HIS A 79 19.24 -9.43 25.67
CA HIS A 79 19.00 -8.13 26.29
C HIS A 79 18.90 -6.98 25.27
N SER A 80 18.92 -7.28 23.98
CA SER A 80 18.94 -6.28 22.90
C SER A 80 17.69 -6.36 22.02
N TYR A 81 16.55 -5.92 22.56
CA TYR A 81 15.29 -5.81 21.82
C TYR A 81 15.18 -4.46 21.11
N TRP A 82 14.83 -4.49 19.83
CA TRP A 82 14.81 -3.32 18.97
C TRP A 82 13.44 -2.66 18.96
N THR A 83 12.90 -2.33 20.13
CA THR A 83 11.58 -1.69 20.26
C THR A 83 11.68 -0.16 20.31
N GLY A 84 12.87 0.40 20.55
CA GLY A 84 13.06 1.85 20.66
C GLY A 84 12.70 2.61 19.38
N TYR A 85 13.01 2.05 18.21
CA TYR A 85 12.74 2.70 16.91
C TYR A 85 11.24 2.81 16.59
N PHE A 86 10.36 2.15 17.34
CA PHE A 86 8.93 2.37 17.25
C PHE A 86 8.58 3.83 17.57
N THR A 87 9.33 4.47 18.47
CA THR A 87 9.08 5.84 18.95
C THR A 87 10.18 6.84 18.58
N SER A 88 11.37 6.39 18.18
CA SER A 88 12.46 7.29 17.76
C SER A 88 12.02 8.32 16.71
N ARG A 89 12.38 9.59 16.92
CA ARG A 89 12.02 10.73 16.04
C ARG A 89 10.51 10.84 15.78
N PRO A 90 9.67 10.98 16.83
CA PRO A 90 8.21 10.95 16.68
C PRO A 90 7.69 12.10 15.80
N SER A 91 8.32 13.28 15.85
CA SER A 91 7.98 14.41 14.98
C SER A 91 8.19 14.10 13.50
N PHE A 92 9.26 13.38 13.15
CA PHE A 92 9.52 12.97 11.77
C PHE A 92 8.52 11.89 11.31
N LYS A 93 8.21 10.90 12.17
CA LYS A 93 7.15 9.90 11.88
C LYS A 93 5.80 10.58 11.63
N TYR A 94 5.45 11.58 12.43
CA TYR A 94 4.25 12.38 12.22
C TYR A 94 4.30 13.15 10.90
N PHE A 95 5.45 13.71 10.53
CA PHE A 95 5.62 14.40 9.25
C PHE A 95 5.43 13.45 8.06
N VAL A 96 5.98 12.23 8.11
CA VAL A 96 5.75 11.17 7.11
C VAL A 96 4.26 10.84 7.00
N TYR A 97 3.54 10.76 8.12
CA TYR A 97 2.09 10.56 8.11
C TYR A 97 1.36 11.69 7.39
N GLN A 98 1.68 12.95 7.71
CA GLN A 98 1.09 14.12 7.04
C GLN A 98 1.38 14.13 5.53
N THR A 99 2.60 13.81 5.12
CA THR A 99 2.95 13.69 3.70
C THR A 99 2.19 12.53 3.04
N ASN A 100 1.96 11.40 3.72
CA ASN A 100 1.14 10.33 3.17
C ASN A 100 -0.31 10.79 2.92
N VAL A 101 -0.90 11.54 3.85
CA VAL A 101 -2.24 12.13 3.66
C VAL A 101 -2.27 13.02 2.40
N ALA A 102 -1.29 13.92 2.26
CA ALA A 102 -1.17 14.75 1.07
C ALA A 102 -0.99 13.91 -0.21
N LEU A 103 -0.20 12.84 -0.17
CA LEU A 103 -0.02 11.93 -1.31
C LEU A 103 -1.33 11.23 -1.71
N GLN A 104 -2.13 10.76 -0.74
CA GLN A 104 -3.42 10.12 -1.06
C GLN A 104 -4.40 11.14 -1.66
N MET A 105 -4.46 12.36 -1.12
CA MET A 105 -5.25 13.45 -1.70
C MET A 105 -4.82 13.75 -3.13
N THR A 106 -3.50 13.88 -3.37
CA THR A 106 -2.95 14.08 -4.71
C THR A 106 -3.35 12.94 -5.65
N LYS A 107 -3.25 11.67 -5.24
CA LYS A 107 -3.63 10.53 -6.08
C LYS A 107 -5.10 10.57 -6.49
N GLN A 108 -6.00 10.91 -5.56
CA GLN A 108 -7.43 11.02 -5.86
C GLN A 108 -7.71 12.20 -6.78
N LEU A 109 -7.24 13.39 -6.41
CA LEU A 109 -7.52 14.64 -7.13
C LEU A 109 -6.86 14.68 -8.53
N LYS A 110 -5.69 14.08 -8.69
CA LYS A 110 -4.99 14.03 -9.99
C LYS A 110 -5.79 13.30 -11.06
N THR A 111 -6.70 12.39 -10.68
CA THR A 111 -7.53 11.64 -11.64
C THR A 111 -8.46 12.52 -12.47
N SER A 112 -8.81 13.72 -11.99
CA SER A 112 -9.63 14.67 -12.75
C SER A 112 -8.83 15.58 -13.67
N LEU A 113 -7.50 15.50 -13.62
CA LEU A 113 -6.61 16.30 -14.44
C LEU A 113 -6.08 15.44 -15.61
N PRO A 114 -5.78 16.03 -16.78
CA PRO A 114 -5.06 15.32 -17.83
C PRO A 114 -3.78 14.69 -17.27
N ASN A 115 -3.43 13.50 -17.76
CA ASN A 115 -2.32 12.71 -17.20
C ASN A 115 -1.01 13.50 -17.09
N ASP A 116 -0.64 14.24 -18.14
CA ASP A 116 0.64 14.97 -18.19
C ASP A 116 0.68 16.22 -17.29
N THR A 117 -0.47 16.76 -16.88
CA THR A 117 -0.54 17.97 -16.07
C THR A 117 0.10 17.74 -14.70
N LEU A 118 1.20 18.42 -14.38
CA LEU A 118 1.90 18.31 -13.09
C LEU A 118 2.47 16.90 -12.79
N ALA A 119 2.92 16.18 -13.83
CA ALA A 119 3.53 14.86 -13.66
C ALA A 119 4.83 14.89 -12.81
N GLU A 120 5.62 15.96 -12.93
CA GLU A 120 6.83 16.15 -12.13
C GLU A 120 6.51 16.32 -10.64
N GLU A 121 5.50 17.14 -10.31
CA GLU A 121 5.05 17.32 -8.94
C GLU A 121 4.51 16.03 -8.33
N GLN A 122 3.78 15.25 -9.12
CA GLN A 122 3.29 13.93 -8.70
C GLN A 122 4.48 13.02 -8.38
N PHE A 123 5.50 13.02 -9.23
CA PHE A 123 6.72 12.26 -9.00
C PHE A 123 7.47 12.72 -7.75
N LEU A 124 7.56 14.04 -7.48
CA LEU A 124 8.25 14.58 -6.31
C LEU A 124 7.66 14.06 -5.00
N ILE A 125 6.33 14.12 -4.83
CA ILE A 125 5.72 13.60 -3.58
C ILE A 125 5.82 12.08 -3.48
N GLN A 126 5.68 11.36 -4.60
CA GLN A 126 5.85 9.89 -4.61
C GLN A 126 7.28 9.49 -4.24
N ARG A 127 8.27 10.18 -4.78
CA ARG A 127 9.69 9.97 -4.47
C ARG A 127 9.99 10.29 -3.02
N ALA A 128 9.53 11.43 -2.51
CA ALA A 128 9.72 11.83 -1.12
C ALA A 128 9.16 10.77 -0.15
N MET A 129 7.92 10.32 -0.39
CA MET A 129 7.31 9.26 0.40
C MET A 129 8.06 7.93 0.27
N GLY A 130 8.48 7.54 -0.93
CA GLY A 130 9.24 6.31 -1.15
C GLY A 130 10.59 6.30 -0.42
N ILE A 131 11.32 7.42 -0.42
CA ILE A 131 12.57 7.58 0.33
C ILE A 131 12.31 7.51 1.83
N ALA A 132 11.26 8.17 2.32
CA ALA A 132 10.94 8.17 3.74
C ALA A 132 10.54 6.79 4.29
N GLN A 133 10.07 5.86 3.46
CA GLN A 133 9.81 4.46 3.87
C GLN A 133 11.09 3.62 4.03
N HIS A 134 12.28 4.17 3.73
CA HIS A 134 13.53 3.48 3.99
C HIS A 134 13.60 3.05 5.47
N HIS A 135 14.15 1.86 5.74
CA HIS A 135 14.22 1.26 7.07
C HIS A 135 15.13 2.01 8.04
N ASP A 136 15.93 2.99 7.57
CA ASP A 136 16.62 3.96 8.42
C ASP A 136 15.99 5.36 8.40
N ALA A 137 14.90 5.59 7.65
CA ALA A 137 14.22 6.88 7.60
C ALA A 137 13.06 6.92 8.59
N VAL A 138 11.89 6.35 8.24
CA VAL A 138 10.72 6.36 9.13
C VAL A 138 10.96 5.65 10.48
N SER A 139 11.94 4.74 10.56
CA SER A 139 12.35 4.11 11.81
C SER A 139 13.04 5.10 12.78
N GLY A 140 13.66 6.15 12.27
CA GLY A 140 14.40 7.12 13.05
C GLY A 140 15.81 6.68 13.46
N THR A 141 16.42 5.72 12.76
CA THR A 141 17.76 5.15 13.07
C THR A 141 18.92 5.82 12.30
N GLU A 142 18.63 6.83 11.49
CA GLU A 142 19.60 7.66 10.79
C GLU A 142 20.25 8.76 11.66
N ARG A 143 21.36 9.32 11.15
CA ARG A 143 22.02 10.48 11.75
C ARG A 143 21.18 11.74 11.56
N GLN A 144 21.30 12.70 12.49
CA GLN A 144 20.49 13.93 12.49
C GLN A 144 20.48 14.69 11.15
N HIS A 145 21.64 14.88 10.51
CA HIS A 145 21.70 15.58 9.22
C HIS A 145 21.00 14.83 8.09
N VAL A 146 20.89 13.50 8.18
CA VAL A 146 20.16 12.68 7.22
C VAL A 146 18.65 12.83 7.43
N THR A 147 18.18 12.88 8.68
CA THR A 147 16.77 13.22 8.97
C THR A 147 16.40 14.61 8.45
N ASN A 148 17.31 15.58 8.58
CA ASN A 148 17.10 16.93 8.06
C ASN A 148 16.92 16.92 6.52
N ASP A 149 17.73 16.12 5.82
CA ASP A 149 17.62 15.90 4.36
C ASP A 149 16.31 15.19 3.99
N TYR A 150 15.90 14.16 4.72
CA TYR A 150 14.58 13.54 4.53
C TYR A 150 13.43 14.52 4.75
N SER A 151 13.54 15.39 5.76
CA SER A 151 12.53 16.40 6.04
C SER A 151 12.43 17.41 4.90
N LEU A 152 13.55 17.76 4.26
CA LEU A 152 13.55 18.61 3.06
C LEU A 152 12.79 17.95 1.91
N TYR A 153 13.06 16.67 1.61
CA TYR A 153 12.30 15.95 0.57
C TYR A 153 10.80 15.90 0.87
N LEU A 154 10.40 15.62 2.12
CA LEU A 154 8.99 15.60 2.51
C LEU A 154 8.34 16.99 2.35
N TYR A 155 9.05 18.05 2.72
CA TYR A 155 8.58 19.42 2.54
C TYR A 155 8.37 19.75 1.06
N GLU A 156 9.37 19.49 0.20
CA GLU A 156 9.27 19.69 -1.26
C GLU A 156 8.11 18.87 -1.85
N GLY A 157 7.96 17.61 -1.41
CA GLY A 157 6.85 16.74 -1.80
C GLY A 157 5.49 17.33 -1.42
N ILE A 158 5.34 17.88 -0.22
CA ILE A 158 4.10 18.55 0.20
C ILE A 158 3.83 19.79 -0.63
N GLN A 159 4.84 20.62 -0.92
CA GLN A 159 4.64 21.80 -1.78
C GLN A 159 4.17 21.41 -3.19
N ALA A 160 4.77 20.36 -3.75
CA ALA A 160 4.36 19.79 -5.03
C ALA A 160 2.91 19.26 -4.99
N ALA A 161 2.54 18.54 -3.93
CA ALA A 161 1.18 18.07 -3.73
C ALA A 161 0.17 19.20 -3.58
N MET A 162 0.50 20.26 -2.84
CA MET A 162 -0.36 21.43 -2.69
C MET A 162 -0.62 22.11 -4.03
N LYS A 163 0.37 22.16 -4.93
CA LYS A 163 0.17 22.67 -6.29
C LYS A 163 -0.86 21.83 -7.06
N ILE A 164 -0.75 20.49 -6.99
CA ILE A 164 -1.72 19.58 -7.63
C ILE A 164 -3.11 19.76 -7.02
N ILE A 165 -3.21 19.75 -5.68
CA ILE A 165 -4.46 19.92 -4.95
C ILE A 165 -5.14 21.23 -5.38
N ASN A 166 -4.40 22.34 -5.45
CA ASN A 166 -4.96 23.64 -5.83
C ASN A 166 -5.47 23.67 -7.28
N VAL A 167 -4.76 23.06 -8.22
CA VAL A 167 -5.19 23.00 -9.63
C VAL A 167 -6.40 22.09 -9.78
N ALA A 168 -6.36 20.89 -9.21
CA ALA A 168 -7.47 19.95 -9.25
C ALA A 168 -8.72 20.50 -8.56
N TYR A 169 -8.55 21.17 -7.41
CA TYR A 169 -9.66 21.79 -6.68
C TYR A 169 -10.37 22.84 -7.53
N ARG A 170 -9.64 23.67 -8.28
CA ARG A 170 -10.24 24.64 -9.21
C ARG A 170 -11.07 23.98 -10.30
N GLU A 171 -10.63 22.82 -10.80
CA GLU A 171 -11.41 22.03 -11.76
C GLU A 171 -12.66 21.39 -11.13
N TRP A 172 -12.66 21.16 -9.82
CA TRP A 172 -13.77 20.58 -9.05
C TRP A 172 -14.77 21.63 -8.56
N LEU A 173 -14.39 22.91 -8.48
CA LEU A 173 -15.27 23.97 -8.03
C LEU A 173 -16.58 23.98 -8.83
N GLY A 174 -17.71 23.94 -8.12
CA GLY A 174 -19.04 23.89 -8.73
C GLY A 174 -19.47 22.52 -9.25
N LYS A 175 -18.70 21.45 -9.00
CA LYS A 175 -19.04 20.07 -9.37
C LYS A 175 -19.22 19.23 -8.11
N GLU A 176 -20.20 18.32 -8.17
CA GLU A 176 -20.31 17.23 -7.20
C GLU A 176 -19.37 16.10 -7.63
N VAL A 177 -18.53 15.64 -6.71
CA VAL A 177 -17.53 14.61 -7.01
C VAL A 177 -17.68 13.43 -6.06
N VAL A 178 -17.74 12.25 -6.65
CA VAL A 178 -17.95 10.98 -5.96
C VAL A 178 -16.84 10.00 -6.32
N THR A 179 -16.37 9.23 -5.34
CA THR A 179 -15.52 8.06 -5.57
C THR A 179 -16.42 6.86 -5.80
N VAL A 180 -16.25 6.19 -6.95
CA VAL A 180 -17.04 5.02 -7.32
C VAL A 180 -16.19 3.76 -7.19
N TYR A 181 -16.61 2.84 -6.32
CA TYR A 181 -16.08 1.49 -6.22
C TYR A 181 -16.95 0.56 -7.06
N GLN A 182 -16.37 -0.11 -8.05
CA GLN A 182 -17.08 -1.03 -8.93
C GLN A 182 -16.62 -2.47 -8.71
N THR A 183 -17.58 -3.38 -8.59
CA THR A 183 -17.35 -4.80 -8.30
C THR A 183 -18.34 -5.67 -9.08
N ASP A 184 -18.12 -6.98 -9.06
CA ASP A 184 -19.02 -8.00 -9.62
C ASP A 184 -20.11 -8.46 -8.63
N ILE A 185 -20.25 -7.80 -7.48
CA ILE A 185 -21.22 -8.16 -6.43
C ILE A 185 -22.65 -7.88 -6.89
N GLY A 186 -23.48 -8.93 -6.96
CA GLY A 186 -24.91 -8.83 -7.27
C GLY A 186 -25.76 -8.39 -6.08
N ASN A 187 -25.71 -7.10 -5.71
CA ASN A 187 -26.40 -6.57 -4.52
C ASN A 187 -27.90 -6.24 -4.71
N ASN A 188 -28.45 -6.41 -5.92
CA ASN A 188 -29.87 -6.25 -6.24
C ASN A 188 -30.50 -4.96 -5.66
N SER A 189 -29.91 -3.81 -5.99
CA SER A 189 -30.29 -2.47 -5.51
C SER A 189 -30.26 -2.27 -3.99
N THR A 190 -29.70 -3.22 -3.23
CA THR A 190 -29.62 -3.17 -1.77
C THR A 190 -28.21 -2.80 -1.33
N PHE A 191 -28.10 -1.87 -0.38
CA PHE A 191 -26.84 -1.53 0.26
C PHE A 191 -27.08 -1.18 1.73
N TYR A 192 -26.02 -1.10 2.51
CA TYR A 192 -26.11 -0.92 3.95
C TYR A 192 -25.23 0.22 4.40
N THR A 193 -25.83 1.22 5.05
CA THR A 193 -25.11 2.36 5.63
C THR A 193 -25.10 2.22 7.14
N ASP A 194 -24.08 2.73 7.82
CA ASP A 194 -24.16 2.82 9.28
C ASP A 194 -25.23 3.84 9.71
N SER A 195 -25.61 3.77 10.99
CA SER A 195 -26.47 4.73 11.67
C SER A 195 -25.73 5.29 12.87
N ASN A 196 -24.87 6.29 12.63
CA ASN A 196 -23.99 6.87 13.64
C ASN A 196 -23.12 5.79 14.33
N GLY A 197 -22.57 4.86 13.54
CA GLY A 197 -21.71 3.77 14.01
C GLY A 197 -22.37 2.70 14.88
N ARG A 198 -23.68 2.79 15.19
CA ARG A 198 -24.36 1.88 16.14
C ARG A 198 -24.97 0.63 15.51
N ARG A 199 -25.42 0.71 14.25
CA ARG A 199 -26.02 -0.42 13.52
C ARG A 199 -25.96 -0.19 12.01
N TRP A 200 -25.99 -1.27 11.25
CA TRP A 200 -26.17 -1.25 9.80
C TRP A 200 -27.66 -1.08 9.44
N MET A 201 -27.95 -0.12 8.57
CA MET A 201 -29.28 0.18 8.06
C MET A 201 -29.38 -0.27 6.61
N LYS A 202 -30.33 -1.16 6.32
CA LYS A 202 -30.64 -1.58 4.95
C LYS A 202 -31.26 -0.42 4.17
N ARG A 203 -30.70 -0.14 2.99
CA ARG A 203 -31.18 0.82 2.00
C ARG A 203 -31.52 0.08 0.72
N ILE A 204 -32.60 0.50 0.05
CA ILE A 204 -33.00 -0.02 -1.26
C ILE A 204 -33.11 1.19 -2.18
N ARG A 205 -32.32 1.21 -3.26
CA ARG A 205 -32.32 2.30 -4.25
C ARG A 205 -33.73 2.54 -4.78
N ASN A 206 -34.12 3.81 -4.93
CA ASN A 206 -35.43 4.26 -5.41
C ASN A 206 -36.63 3.80 -4.58
N SER A 207 -36.43 3.48 -3.30
CA SER A 207 -37.50 2.96 -2.43
C SER A 207 -37.51 3.63 -1.05
N ARG A 208 -38.70 3.66 -0.43
CA ARG A 208 -38.94 4.12 0.94
C ARG A 208 -39.93 3.20 1.61
N THR A 209 -39.69 2.92 2.89
CA THR A 209 -40.56 2.06 3.70
C THR A 209 -41.73 2.83 4.34
N SER A 210 -41.59 4.14 4.52
CA SER A 210 -42.54 4.96 5.29
C SER A 210 -43.56 5.72 4.47
N TRP A 211 -43.37 5.86 3.16
CA TRP A 211 -44.30 6.59 2.27
C TRP A 211 -44.08 6.22 0.80
N ASN A 212 -45.07 6.52 -0.05
CA ASN A 212 -45.00 6.28 -1.49
C ASN A 212 -44.15 7.37 -2.18
N LEU A 213 -42.94 7.00 -2.62
CA LEU A 213 -41.95 7.92 -3.18
C LEU A 213 -42.26 8.25 -4.64
N THR A 214 -42.66 9.50 -4.92
CA THR A 214 -42.59 10.08 -6.27
C THR A 214 -41.19 10.63 -6.49
N LEU A 215 -40.43 10.00 -7.39
CA LEU A 215 -39.00 10.22 -7.52
C LEU A 215 -38.71 11.38 -8.50
N THR A 216 -38.61 12.61 -7.98
CA THR A 216 -38.27 13.79 -8.80
C THR A 216 -36.77 13.95 -9.01
N GLU A 217 -35.96 13.57 -8.00
CA GLU A 217 -34.50 13.67 -8.03
C GLU A 217 -33.84 12.30 -7.74
N PRO A 218 -33.60 11.47 -8.77
CA PRO A 218 -33.14 10.10 -8.60
C PRO A 218 -31.77 9.98 -7.91
N THR A 219 -30.85 10.90 -8.15
CA THR A 219 -29.51 10.82 -7.56
C THR A 219 -29.51 11.27 -6.11
N ALA A 220 -29.87 12.53 -5.85
CA ALA A 220 -29.87 13.11 -4.51
C ALA A 220 -30.72 12.30 -3.52
N SER A 221 -31.86 11.76 -3.96
CA SER A 221 -32.72 10.95 -3.10
C SER A 221 -32.13 9.59 -2.69
N ASN A 222 -31.02 9.12 -3.26
CA ASN A 222 -30.43 7.83 -2.89
C ASN A 222 -29.15 7.95 -2.04
N TYR A 223 -28.73 9.17 -1.71
CA TYR A 223 -27.59 9.40 -0.82
C TYR A 223 -28.01 9.37 0.65
N TYR A 224 -27.18 8.74 1.49
CA TYR A 224 -27.40 8.62 2.92
C TYR A 224 -26.12 8.96 3.69
N PRO A 225 -26.22 9.56 4.89
CA PRO A 225 -25.05 9.85 5.70
C PRO A 225 -24.44 8.54 6.24
N ILE A 226 -23.11 8.49 6.23
CA ILE A 226 -22.30 7.47 6.87
C ILE A 226 -21.29 8.13 7.81
N THR A 227 -20.99 7.48 8.92
CA THR A 227 -19.98 7.93 9.90
C THR A 227 -18.92 6.87 10.18
N THR A 228 -19.15 5.63 9.75
CA THR A 228 -18.23 4.50 9.89
C THR A 228 -18.01 3.82 8.55
N GLY A 229 -19.07 3.67 7.74
CA GLY A 229 -18.91 3.11 6.41
C GLY A 229 -20.21 2.70 5.74
N VAL A 230 -20.04 2.07 4.59
CA VAL A 230 -21.09 1.50 3.75
C VAL A 230 -20.63 0.15 3.23
N TYR A 231 -21.56 -0.77 3.01
CA TYR A 231 -21.23 -2.03 2.35
C TYR A 231 -22.31 -2.49 1.38
N ILE A 232 -21.86 -3.26 0.40
CA ILE A 232 -22.68 -4.08 -0.49
C ILE A 232 -22.26 -5.54 -0.35
N ALA A 233 -23.20 -6.45 -0.51
CA ALA A 233 -22.94 -7.88 -0.39
C ALA A 233 -23.87 -8.69 -1.27
N ASP A 234 -23.40 -9.87 -1.67
CA ASP A 234 -24.21 -10.94 -2.23
C ASP A 234 -24.14 -12.18 -1.31
N LYS A 235 -24.44 -13.38 -1.84
CA LYS A 235 -24.40 -14.63 -1.06
C LYS A 235 -22.97 -15.11 -0.72
N LYS A 236 -21.94 -14.61 -1.41
CA LYS A 236 -20.56 -15.12 -1.33
C LYS A 236 -19.57 -14.08 -0.82
N THR A 237 -19.77 -12.82 -1.17
CA THR A 237 -18.79 -11.76 -1.05
C THR A 237 -19.42 -10.47 -0.53
N ARG A 238 -18.59 -9.64 0.11
CA ARG A 238 -18.99 -8.35 0.66
C ARG A 238 -17.85 -7.35 0.48
N LEU A 239 -18.17 -6.19 -0.08
CA LEU A 239 -17.29 -5.03 -0.09
C LEU A 239 -17.71 -4.10 1.06
N ASN A 240 -16.79 -3.81 1.98
CA ASN A 240 -16.98 -2.76 2.99
C ASN A 240 -16.07 -1.59 2.64
N VAL A 241 -16.65 -0.39 2.59
CA VAL A 241 -15.92 0.86 2.48
C VAL A 241 -16.03 1.57 3.83
N LEU A 242 -14.89 1.82 4.46
CA LEU A 242 -14.80 2.54 5.73
C LEU A 242 -14.35 3.97 5.45
N VAL A 243 -14.89 4.91 6.22
CA VAL A 243 -14.60 6.34 6.09
C VAL A 243 -13.90 6.86 7.33
N ASP A 244 -13.04 7.87 7.16
CA ASP A 244 -12.31 8.52 8.26
C ASP A 244 -13.10 9.67 8.90
N ARG A 245 -14.16 10.14 8.22
CA ARG A 245 -15.04 11.24 8.61
C ARG A 245 -16.48 10.99 8.13
N PRO A 246 -17.47 11.76 8.61
CA PRO A 246 -18.82 11.68 8.08
C PRO A 246 -18.91 12.10 6.61
N GLU A 247 -19.53 11.27 5.77
CA GLU A 247 -19.66 11.45 4.32
C GLU A 247 -21.04 11.01 3.83
N GLY A 248 -21.39 11.34 2.59
CA GLY A 248 -22.58 10.82 1.91
C GLY A 248 -22.23 9.56 1.10
N ALA A 249 -23.05 8.52 1.17
CA ALA A 249 -22.83 7.30 0.40
C ALA A 249 -24.11 6.77 -0.27
N SER A 250 -23.92 6.08 -1.39
CA SER A 250 -24.99 5.46 -2.18
C SER A 250 -24.51 4.17 -2.88
N SER A 251 -25.46 3.45 -3.47
CA SER A 251 -25.20 2.40 -4.46
C SER A 251 -26.12 2.70 -5.64
N MET A 252 -25.61 3.47 -6.60
CA MET A 252 -26.39 3.97 -7.72
C MET A 252 -26.56 2.94 -8.84
N GLU A 253 -25.78 1.85 -8.83
CA GLU A 253 -25.88 0.72 -9.75
C GLU A 253 -25.61 -0.60 -9.01
N ASN A 254 -25.92 -1.74 -9.64
CA ASN A 254 -25.56 -3.03 -9.05
C ASN A 254 -24.03 -3.19 -9.04
N GLY A 255 -23.49 -3.69 -7.92
CA GLY A 255 -22.05 -3.89 -7.74
C GLY A 255 -21.28 -2.60 -7.46
N THR A 256 -21.95 -1.45 -7.34
CA THR A 256 -21.27 -0.18 -7.08
C THR A 256 -21.53 0.38 -5.68
N VAL A 257 -20.52 1.06 -5.15
CA VAL A 257 -20.62 1.93 -3.97
C VAL A 257 -20.07 3.29 -4.35
N GLU A 258 -20.82 4.34 -4.08
CA GLU A 258 -20.41 5.72 -4.28
C GLU A 258 -20.20 6.40 -2.92
N ILE A 259 -19.10 7.14 -2.80
CA ILE A 259 -18.78 7.97 -1.64
C ILE A 259 -18.62 9.41 -2.11
N MET A 260 -19.40 10.31 -1.55
CA MET A 260 -19.36 11.74 -1.86
C MET A 260 -18.12 12.37 -1.24
N VAL A 261 -17.24 12.90 -2.08
CA VAL A 261 -15.98 13.54 -1.67
C VAL A 261 -16.15 15.06 -1.54
N SER A 262 -16.96 15.65 -2.42
CA SER A 262 -17.27 17.08 -2.41
C SER A 262 -18.68 17.32 -2.95
N SER A 263 -19.44 18.15 -2.26
CA SER A 263 -20.73 18.72 -2.69
C SER A 263 -20.65 20.23 -2.54
N ASN A 264 -21.23 20.97 -3.48
CA ASN A 264 -21.21 22.43 -3.49
C ASN A 264 -22.31 23.02 -2.59
#